data_AF-A0A1H4FW59-F1
#
_entry.id   AF-A0A1H4FW59-F1
#
_cell.length_a   1.000
_cell.length_b   1.000
_cell.length_c   1.000
_cell.angle_alpha   90.00
_cell.angle_beta   90.00
_cell.angle_gamma   90.00
#
_symmetry.space_group_name_H-M   'P 1'
#
loop_
_entity.id
_entity.type
_entity.pdbx_description
1 polymer ?
#
loop_
_entity_poly.entity_id
_entity_poly.type
_entity_poly.pdbx_seq_one_letter_code
_entity_poly.pdbx_strand_id
1 'polypeptide(L)'
;MIIFLLYITLGLVLNFWGSLANYLKKEDASLLELNKGESWFYKYSLIFCVRLVSVIFFPIFYFNLYIRKVKPEAPVSFQDKIDLGLVKRLRSIGKFNNTAPTEKTTDKKIVEIYQLICTSFRDLAKNKKEHIPANSLNTIALKFMKLYEDMGEDFMKEHLEYELEKYNTEGLREEYKGGISLF
;
A
#
# COMPACT_ATOMS: atom_id res chain seq x y z
N MET A 1 -0.46 38.04 23.70
CA MET A 1 0.61 37.17 24.25
C MET A 1 0.05 36.10 25.19
N ILE A 2 -0.72 36.46 26.22
CA ILE A 2 -1.28 35.50 27.21
C ILE A 2 -2.14 34.40 26.55
N ILE A 3 -3.05 34.76 25.65
CA ILE A 3 -3.92 33.79 24.95
C ILE A 3 -3.11 32.78 24.12
N PHE A 4 -2.06 33.25 23.45
CA PHE A 4 -1.17 32.40 22.67
C PHE A 4 -0.39 31.43 23.56
N LEU A 5 0.11 31.88 24.71
CA LEU A 5 0.78 31.01 25.67
C LEU A 5 -0.19 29.94 26.22
N LEU A 6 -1.40 30.34 26.61
CA LEU A 6 -2.44 29.40 27.07
C LEU A 6 -2.78 28.36 25.99
N TYR A 7 -2.86 28.77 24.72
CA TYR A 7 -3.12 27.86 23.61
C TYR A 7 -2.03 26.79 23.47
N ILE A 8 -0.76 27.21 23.47
CA ILE A 8 0.38 26.29 23.37
C ILE A 8 0.46 25.38 24.60
N THR A 9 0.26 25.93 25.81
CA THR A 9 0.24 25.13 27.04
C THR A 9 -0.87 24.08 27.01
N LEU A 10 -2.07 24.43 26.55
CA LEU A 10 -3.17 23.48 26.41
C LEU A 10 -2.83 22.38 25.38
N GLY A 11 -2.31 22.74 24.21
CA GLY A 11 -1.89 21.78 23.19
C GLY A 11 -0.81 20.82 23.69
N LEU A 12 0.15 21.31 24.49
CA LEU A 12 1.17 20.49 25.15
C LEU A 12 0.56 19.53 26.17
N VAL A 13 -0.38 19.99 27.01
CA VAL A 13 -1.06 19.11 27.97
C VAL A 13 -1.84 17.99 27.25
N LEU A 14 -2.59 18.34 26.21
CA LEU A 14 -3.39 17.40 25.43
C LEU A 14 -2.55 16.37 24.64
N ASN A 15 -1.28 16.67 24.38
CA ASN A 15 -0.33 15.73 23.77
C ASN A 15 -0.01 14.54 24.68
N PHE A 16 -0.09 14.73 26.00
CA PHE A 16 0.22 13.70 26.99
C PHE A 16 -1.03 13.12 27.65
N TRP A 17 -2.15 13.86 27.67
CA TRP A 17 -3.39 13.48 28.35
C TRP A 17 -4.61 13.49 27.42
N GLY A 18 -5.54 12.54 27.63
CA GLY A 18 -6.83 12.48 26.93
C GLY A 18 -6.81 11.79 25.57
N SER A 19 -7.83 12.06 24.75
CA SER A 19 -8.05 11.37 23.46
C SER A 19 -6.94 11.62 22.44
N LEU A 20 -6.41 12.85 22.39
CA LEU A 20 -5.30 13.19 21.51
C LEU A 20 -4.03 12.40 21.89
N ALA A 21 -3.69 12.33 23.18
CA ALA A 21 -2.56 11.54 23.63
C ALA A 21 -2.69 10.05 23.31
N ASN A 22 -3.88 9.49 23.49
CA ASN A 22 -4.15 8.09 23.13
C ASN A 22 -4.01 7.84 21.62
N TYR A 23 -4.44 8.79 20.80
CA TYR A 23 -4.23 8.74 19.35
C TYR A 23 -2.74 8.82 19.00
N LEU A 24 -2.03 9.82 19.53
CA LEU A 24 -0.59 10.01 19.28
C LEU A 24 0.24 8.82 19.74
N LYS A 25 -0.13 8.12 20.83
CA LYS A 25 0.56 6.88 21.22
C LYS A 25 0.47 5.78 20.15
N LYS A 26 -0.67 5.66 19.47
CA LYS A 26 -0.83 4.71 18.36
C LYS A 26 -0.05 5.16 17.14
N GLU A 27 -0.06 6.46 16.86
CA GLU A 27 0.73 7.09 15.80
C GLU A 27 2.24 6.83 16.01
N ASP A 28 2.74 7.09 17.22
CA ASP A 28 4.14 6.88 17.59
C ASP A 28 4.55 5.41 17.41
N ALA A 29 3.72 4.46 17.87
CA ALA A 29 3.97 3.03 17.68
C ALA A 29 4.05 2.65 16.20
N SER A 30 3.15 3.19 15.37
CA SER A 30 3.17 2.95 13.93
C SER A 30 4.40 3.55 13.25
N LEU A 31 4.83 4.75 13.66
CA LEU A 31 6.02 5.40 13.13
C LEU A 31 7.29 4.61 13.47
N LEU A 32 7.35 4.00 14.67
CA LEU A 32 8.46 3.14 15.07
C LEU A 32 8.53 1.85 14.24
N GLU A 33 7.39 1.21 13.97
CA GLU A 33 7.32 0.02 13.13
C GLU A 33 7.67 0.33 11.66
N LEU A 34 7.10 1.40 11.10
CA LEU A 34 7.36 1.81 9.71
C LEU A 34 8.84 2.11 9.47
N ASN A 35 9.50 2.74 10.45
CA ASN A 35 10.89 3.16 10.34
C ASN A 35 11.84 2.23 11.11
N LYS A 36 11.51 0.93 11.25
CA LYS A 36 12.30 -0.01 12.05
C LYS A 36 13.76 -0.13 11.59
N GLY A 37 14.04 0.04 10.29
CA GLY A 37 15.39 0.01 9.71
C GLY A 37 16.23 1.27 9.91
N GLU A 38 15.63 2.39 10.33
CA GLU A 38 16.32 3.67 10.46
C GLU A 38 17.09 3.82 11.79
N SER A 39 17.92 4.86 11.88
CA SER A 39 18.62 5.22 13.13
C SER A 39 17.65 5.59 14.25
N TRP A 40 18.03 5.34 15.51
CA TRP A 40 17.21 5.78 16.66
C TRP A 40 16.97 7.29 16.60
N PHE A 41 18.01 8.08 16.32
CA PHE A 41 17.89 9.53 16.29
C PHE A 41 16.79 9.99 15.32
N TYR A 42 16.73 9.41 14.12
CA TYR A 42 15.70 9.73 13.14
C TYR A 42 14.29 9.44 13.66
N LYS A 43 14.06 8.23 14.18
CA LYS A 43 12.73 7.79 14.64
C LYS A 43 12.15 8.70 15.71
N TYR A 44 12.96 9.01 16.73
CA TYR A 44 12.50 9.83 17.85
C TYR A 44 12.43 11.31 17.49
N SER A 45 13.29 11.79 16.59
CA SER A 45 13.16 13.16 16.04
C SER A 45 11.88 13.31 15.24
N LEU A 46 11.50 12.30 14.44
CA LEU A 46 10.24 12.29 13.70
C LEU A 46 9.02 12.32 14.62
N ILE A 47 9.00 11.46 15.66
CA ILE A 47 7.96 11.46 16.70
C ILE A 47 7.86 12.83 17.38
N PHE A 48 9.01 13.41 17.74
CA PHE A 48 9.05 14.74 18.36
C PHE A 48 8.45 15.82 17.45
N CYS A 49 8.81 15.81 16.16
CA CYS A 49 8.24 16.73 15.17
C CYS A 49 6.72 16.57 15.02
N VAL A 50 6.22 15.33 14.91
CA VAL A 50 4.77 15.06 14.80
C VAL A 50 4.03 15.58 16.04
N ARG A 51 4.60 15.35 17.24
CA ARG A 51 4.03 15.87 18.48
C ARG A 51 4.02 17.39 18.52
N LEU A 52 5.10 18.07 18.12
CA LEU A 52 5.12 19.53 18.01
C LEU A 52 4.06 20.07 17.04
N VAL A 53 3.91 19.46 15.88
CA VAL A 53 2.87 19.84 14.91
C VAL A 53 1.48 19.66 15.53
N SER A 54 1.25 18.57 16.27
CA SER A 54 -0.04 18.32 16.91
C SER A 54 -0.41 19.36 17.98
N VAL A 55 0.56 20.00 18.65
CA VAL A 55 0.33 21.13 19.59
C VAL A 55 -0.28 22.32 18.86
N ILE A 56 0.05 22.51 17.58
CA ILE A 56 -0.49 23.59 16.77
C ILE A 56 -1.88 23.21 16.22
N PHE A 57 -2.08 21.94 15.86
CA PHE A 57 -3.28 21.49 15.14
C PHE A 57 -4.32 20.73 16.00
N PHE A 58 -4.16 20.68 17.33
CA PHE A 58 -5.11 19.97 18.20
C PHE A 58 -6.58 20.42 18.04
N PRO A 59 -6.94 21.70 17.76
CA PRO A 59 -8.34 22.06 17.62
C PRO A 59 -9.00 21.35 16.44
N ILE A 60 -8.26 21.11 15.35
CA ILE A 60 -8.76 20.38 14.19
C ILE A 60 -9.05 18.92 14.56
N PHE A 61 -8.16 18.30 15.35
CA PHE A 61 -8.38 16.94 15.85
C PHE A 61 -9.67 16.85 16.67
N TYR A 62 -9.86 17.75 17.65
CA TYR A 62 -11.05 17.77 18.49
C TYR A 62 -12.31 18.14 17.72
N PHE A 63 -12.22 19.05 16.75
CA PHE A 63 -13.33 19.38 15.85
C PHE A 63 -13.79 18.14 15.06
N ASN A 64 -12.85 17.40 14.46
CA ASN A 64 -13.18 16.17 13.73
C ASN A 64 -13.79 15.10 14.65
N LEU A 65 -13.27 14.95 15.86
CA LEU A 65 -13.71 13.91 16.80
C LEU A 65 -15.08 14.20 17.41
N TYR A 66 -15.31 15.42 17.89
CA TYR A 66 -16.53 15.77 18.63
C TYR A 66 -17.64 16.35 17.75
N ILE A 67 -17.29 17.14 16.73
CA ILE A 67 -18.28 17.76 15.83
C ILE A 67 -18.60 16.83 14.68
N ARG A 68 -17.58 16.35 13.95
CA ARG A 68 -17.80 15.48 12.78
C ARG A 68 -17.98 14.01 13.15
N LYS A 69 -17.75 13.63 14.42
CA LYS A 69 -17.82 12.25 14.92
C LYS A 69 -16.95 11.27 14.12
N VAL A 70 -15.87 11.78 13.50
CA VAL A 70 -14.90 10.95 12.78
C VAL A 70 -14.02 10.28 13.83
N LYS A 71 -14.11 8.96 13.92
CA LYS A 71 -13.23 8.19 14.80
C LYS A 71 -11.82 8.21 14.20
N PRO A 72 -10.78 8.50 14.98
CA PRO A 72 -9.42 8.36 14.49
C PRO A 72 -9.15 6.91 14.11
N GLU A 73 -8.92 6.68 12.82
CA GLU A 73 -8.50 5.38 12.30
C GLU A 73 -7.04 5.13 12.68
N ALA A 74 -6.64 3.86 12.77
CA ALA A 74 -5.24 3.54 12.94
C ALA A 74 -4.44 4.11 11.75
N PRO A 75 -3.23 4.65 11.98
CA PRO A 75 -2.33 4.97 10.88
C PRO A 75 -2.07 3.70 10.07
N VAL A 76 -2.52 3.73 8.82
CA VAL A 76 -2.24 2.70 7.83
C VAL A 76 -1.17 3.29 6.92
N SER A 77 -0.10 2.55 6.63
CA SER A 77 0.95 3.05 5.73
C SER A 77 0.32 3.51 4.42
N PHE A 78 0.89 4.54 3.79
CA PHE A 78 0.45 4.95 2.45
C PHE A 78 0.54 3.77 1.47
N GLN A 79 1.57 2.94 1.63
CA GLN A 79 1.73 1.71 0.85
C GLN A 79 0.60 0.72 1.13
N ASP A 80 0.25 0.50 2.40
CA ASP A 80 -0.87 -0.38 2.77
C ASP A 80 -2.22 0.10 2.21
N LYS A 81 -2.43 1.43 2.11
CA LYS A 81 -3.63 1.99 1.46
C LYS A 81 -3.64 1.72 -0.05
N ILE A 82 -2.49 1.87 -0.71
CA ILE A 82 -2.34 1.53 -2.14
C ILE A 82 -2.60 0.03 -2.34
N ASP A 83 -1.99 -0.81 -1.51
CA ASP A 83 -2.08 -2.26 -1.56
C ASP A 83 -3.53 -2.72 -1.34
N LEU A 84 -4.25 -2.13 -0.39
CA LEU A 84 -5.67 -2.38 -0.17
C LEU A 84 -6.53 -2.01 -1.40
N GLY A 85 -6.25 -0.85 -2.00
CA GLY A 85 -6.93 -0.41 -3.22
C GLY A 85 -6.67 -1.35 -4.41
N LEU A 86 -5.41 -1.79 -4.56
CA LEU A 86 -4.99 -2.77 -5.56
C LEU A 86 -5.72 -4.09 -5.36
N VAL A 87 -5.68 -4.66 -4.16
CA VAL A 87 -6.32 -5.94 -3.84
C VAL A 87 -7.82 -5.88 -4.11
N LYS A 88 -8.49 -4.81 -3.65
CA LYS A 88 -9.93 -4.63 -3.87
C LYS A 88 -10.27 -4.62 -5.36
N ARG A 89 -9.45 -3.94 -6.18
CA ARG A 89 -9.60 -3.90 -7.64
C ARG A 89 -9.36 -5.27 -8.27
N LEU A 90 -8.29 -5.96 -7.90
CA LEU A 90 -7.97 -7.28 -8.49
C LEU A 90 -9.04 -8.31 -8.14
N ARG A 91 -9.52 -8.33 -6.89
CA ARG A 91 -10.65 -9.19 -6.48
C ARG A 91 -11.94 -8.84 -7.22
N SER A 92 -12.23 -7.56 -7.46
CA SER A 92 -13.45 -7.19 -8.21
C SER A 92 -13.39 -7.66 -9.67
N ILE A 93 -12.22 -7.60 -10.30
CA ILE A 93 -11.99 -8.13 -11.66
C ILE A 93 -12.10 -9.65 -11.67
N GLY A 94 -11.45 -10.33 -10.71
CA GLY A 94 -11.53 -11.78 -10.54
C GLY A 94 -12.97 -12.24 -10.41
N LYS A 95 -13.75 -11.60 -9.52
CA LYS A 95 -15.17 -11.89 -9.34
C LYS A 95 -16.01 -11.67 -10.60
N PHE A 96 -15.78 -10.56 -11.32
CA PHE A 96 -16.51 -10.27 -12.57
C PHE A 96 -16.25 -11.33 -13.65
N ASN A 97 -15.01 -11.81 -13.74
CA ASN A 97 -14.59 -12.81 -14.73
C ASN A 97 -14.69 -14.26 -14.24
N ASN A 98 -15.28 -14.51 -13.06
CA ASN A 98 -15.31 -15.82 -12.40
C ASN A 98 -13.92 -16.49 -12.33
N THR A 99 -12.92 -15.73 -11.93
CA THR A 99 -11.51 -16.15 -11.89
C THR A 99 -10.79 -15.60 -10.67
N ALA A 100 -9.54 -16.04 -10.48
CA ALA A 100 -8.67 -15.57 -9.41
C ALA A 100 -8.38 -14.05 -9.52
N PRO A 101 -8.04 -13.37 -8.41
CA PRO A 101 -7.86 -13.92 -7.06
C PRO A 101 -9.18 -14.13 -6.31
N THR A 102 -9.37 -15.34 -5.80
CA THR A 102 -10.50 -15.75 -4.95
C THR A 102 -10.13 -15.68 -3.47
N GLU A 103 -11.04 -16.08 -2.57
CA GLU A 103 -10.78 -16.15 -1.13
C GLU A 103 -9.65 -17.12 -0.76
N LYS A 104 -9.24 -18.01 -1.69
CA LYS A 104 -8.10 -18.91 -1.50
C LYS A 104 -6.76 -18.17 -1.36
N THR A 105 -6.61 -17.02 -2.00
CA THR A 105 -5.38 -16.22 -1.95
C THR A 105 -5.55 -15.09 -0.95
N THR A 106 -4.59 -14.92 -0.04
CA THR A 106 -4.60 -13.82 0.93
C THR A 106 -4.26 -12.48 0.28
N ASP A 107 -4.74 -11.37 0.86
CA ASP A 107 -4.48 -10.02 0.33
C ASP A 107 -2.99 -9.72 0.21
N LYS A 108 -2.20 -10.14 1.21
CA LYS A 108 -0.74 -10.04 1.18
C LYS A 108 -0.14 -10.81 0.00
N LYS A 109 -0.60 -12.03 -0.24
CA LYS A 109 -0.10 -12.86 -1.35
C LYS A 109 -0.49 -12.30 -2.72
N ILE A 110 -1.67 -11.68 -2.84
CA ILE A 110 -2.08 -10.95 -4.05
C ILE A 110 -1.08 -9.82 -4.35
N VAL A 111 -0.70 -9.03 -3.34
CA VAL A 111 0.29 -7.95 -3.49
C VAL A 111 1.66 -8.51 -3.87
N GLU A 112 2.13 -9.56 -3.19
CA GLU A 112 3.40 -10.23 -3.49
C GLU A 112 3.48 -10.71 -4.94
N ILE A 113 2.46 -11.45 -5.40
CA ILE A 113 2.40 -11.94 -6.78
C ILE A 113 2.36 -10.76 -7.75
N TYR A 114 1.50 -9.76 -7.51
CA TYR A 114 1.40 -8.59 -8.39
C TYR A 114 2.73 -7.84 -8.54
N GLN A 115 3.42 -7.59 -7.41
CA GLN A 115 4.70 -6.91 -7.40
C GLN A 115 5.78 -7.73 -8.12
N LEU A 116 5.87 -9.03 -7.86
CA LEU A 116 6.80 -9.94 -8.55
C LEU A 116 6.61 -9.84 -10.07
N ILE A 117 5.40 -10.08 -10.56
CA ILE A 117 5.10 -10.07 -11.99
C ILE A 117 5.38 -8.70 -12.61
N CYS A 118 4.87 -7.61 -12.01
CA CYS A 118 5.06 -6.29 -12.57
C CYS A 118 6.53 -5.87 -12.62
N THR A 119 7.32 -6.24 -11.60
CA THR A 119 8.74 -5.88 -11.53
C THR A 119 9.54 -6.66 -12.57
N SER A 120 9.37 -7.98 -12.62
CA SER A 120 10.10 -8.84 -13.57
C SER A 120 9.87 -8.42 -15.03
N PHE A 121 8.62 -8.17 -15.42
CA PHE A 121 8.32 -7.72 -16.79
C PHE A 121 8.82 -6.30 -17.08
N ARG A 122 8.73 -5.38 -16.11
CA ARG A 122 9.23 -4.01 -16.30
C ARG A 122 10.75 -3.96 -16.41
N ASP A 123 11.47 -4.74 -15.61
CA ASP A 123 12.93 -4.78 -15.66
C ASP A 123 13.40 -5.30 -17.03
N LEU A 124 12.75 -6.35 -17.53
CA LEU A 124 13.07 -6.89 -18.85
C LEU A 124 12.67 -5.92 -19.98
N ALA A 125 11.52 -5.25 -19.87
CA ALA A 125 11.11 -4.22 -20.83
C ALA A 125 12.07 -3.04 -20.85
N LYS A 126 12.57 -2.61 -19.69
CA LYS A 126 13.58 -1.56 -19.56
C LYS A 126 14.87 -1.95 -20.29
N ASN A 127 15.31 -3.19 -20.14
CA ASN A 127 16.48 -3.72 -20.85
C ASN A 127 16.28 -3.72 -22.38
N LYS A 128 15.05 -4.01 -22.84
CA LYS A 128 14.65 -3.93 -24.26
C LYS A 128 14.35 -2.51 -24.75
N LYS A 129 14.37 -1.50 -23.87
CA LYS A 129 13.91 -0.12 -24.14
C LYS A 129 12.46 -0.05 -24.64
N GLU A 130 11.63 -0.98 -24.17
CA GLU A 130 10.21 -1.07 -24.46
C GLU A 130 9.37 -0.60 -23.26
N HIS A 131 8.13 -0.18 -23.53
CA HIS A 131 7.16 0.14 -22.49
C HIS A 131 6.00 -0.85 -22.54
N ILE A 132 5.78 -1.58 -21.44
CA ILE A 132 4.59 -2.42 -21.27
C ILE A 132 3.49 -1.58 -20.61
N PRO A 133 2.32 -1.41 -21.25
CA PRO A 133 1.19 -0.69 -20.65
C PRO A 133 0.73 -1.31 -19.33
N ALA A 134 0.25 -0.48 -18.41
CA ALA A 134 -0.23 -0.94 -17.11
C ALA A 134 -1.38 -1.97 -17.21
N ASN A 135 -2.27 -1.83 -18.20
CA ASN A 135 -3.37 -2.78 -18.40
C ASN A 135 -2.87 -4.17 -18.82
N SER A 136 -1.81 -4.24 -19.62
CA SER A 136 -1.14 -5.49 -19.95
C SER A 136 -0.53 -6.13 -18.71
N LEU A 137 0.20 -5.36 -17.88
CA LEU A 137 0.76 -5.87 -16.63
C LEU A 137 -0.32 -6.39 -15.66
N ASN A 138 -1.46 -5.69 -15.53
CA ASN A 138 -2.59 -6.17 -14.73
C ASN A 138 -3.13 -7.50 -15.25
N THR A 139 -3.22 -7.65 -16.57
CA THR A 139 -3.72 -8.87 -17.22
C THR A 139 -2.79 -10.05 -16.98
N ILE A 140 -1.48 -9.81 -17.12
CA ILE A 140 -0.45 -10.82 -16.83
C ILE A 140 -0.54 -11.20 -15.35
N ALA A 141 -0.55 -10.23 -14.43
CA ALA A 141 -0.64 -10.50 -12.99
C ALA A 141 -1.88 -11.34 -12.62
N LEU A 142 -3.05 -11.05 -13.19
CA LEU A 142 -4.27 -11.83 -12.94
C LEU A 142 -4.16 -13.28 -13.43
N LYS A 143 -3.52 -13.50 -14.59
CA LYS A 143 -3.24 -14.86 -15.08
C LYS A 143 -2.31 -15.63 -14.15
N PHE A 144 -1.28 -14.98 -13.63
CA PHE A 144 -0.37 -15.58 -12.66
C PHE A 144 -1.05 -15.84 -11.31
N MET A 145 -1.99 -14.99 -10.87
CA MET A 145 -2.81 -15.27 -9.69
C MET A 145 -3.71 -16.49 -9.88
N LYS A 146 -4.28 -16.66 -11.08
CA LYS A 146 -5.02 -17.88 -11.42
C LYS A 146 -4.11 -19.11 -11.39
N LEU A 147 -2.94 -19.00 -12.00
CA LEU A 147 -1.99 -20.10 -12.03
C LEU A 147 -1.50 -20.50 -10.64
N TYR A 148 -1.29 -19.51 -9.76
CA TYR A 148 -1.00 -19.73 -8.35
C TYR A 148 -2.11 -20.51 -7.64
N GLU A 149 -3.37 -20.14 -7.84
CA GLU A 149 -4.51 -20.83 -7.21
C GLU A 149 -4.74 -22.24 -7.76
N ASP A 150 -4.47 -22.45 -9.05
CA ASP A 150 -4.72 -23.72 -9.74
C ASP A 150 -3.57 -24.73 -9.55
N MET A 151 -2.32 -24.28 -9.58
CA MET A 151 -1.13 -25.13 -9.68
C MET A 151 -0.10 -24.91 -8.55
N GLY A 152 -0.28 -23.88 -7.72
CA GLY A 152 0.62 -23.56 -6.61
C GLY A 152 1.79 -22.66 -7.00
N GLU A 153 2.60 -22.30 -5.99
CA GLU A 153 3.64 -21.28 -6.11
C GLU A 153 4.83 -21.70 -6.97
N ASP A 154 5.29 -22.94 -6.82
CA ASP A 154 6.49 -23.42 -7.50
C ASP A 154 6.28 -23.45 -9.02
N PHE A 155 5.14 -24.01 -9.46
CA PHE A 155 4.75 -24.01 -10.86
C PHE A 155 4.57 -22.59 -11.41
N MET A 156 3.96 -21.69 -10.63
CA MET A 156 3.80 -20.29 -11.03
C MET A 156 5.16 -19.62 -11.28
N LYS A 157 6.18 -19.88 -10.45
CA LYS A 157 7.53 -19.31 -10.62
C LYS A 157 8.24 -19.88 -11.84
N GLU A 158 8.19 -21.19 -12.04
CA GLU A 158 8.76 -21.83 -13.23
C GLU A 158 8.11 -21.28 -14.51
N HIS A 159 6.78 -21.12 -14.51
CA HIS A 159 6.06 -20.53 -15.63
C HIS A 159 6.41 -19.05 -15.85
N LEU A 160 6.73 -18.31 -14.78
CA LEU A 160 7.18 -16.92 -14.90
C LEU A 160 8.51 -16.83 -15.64
N GLU A 161 9.47 -17.69 -15.31
CA GLU A 161 10.76 -17.74 -15.99
C GLU A 161 10.57 -18.03 -17.48
N TYR A 162 9.73 -19.01 -17.81
CA TYR A 162 9.38 -19.34 -19.19
C TYR A 162 8.74 -18.14 -19.93
N GLU A 163 7.77 -17.45 -19.32
CA GLU A 163 7.11 -16.30 -19.93
C GLU A 163 8.06 -15.10 -20.12
N LEU A 164 9.00 -14.89 -19.21
CA LEU A 164 10.02 -13.84 -19.32
C LEU A 164 11.02 -14.16 -20.43
N GLU A 165 11.49 -15.40 -20.54
CA GLU A 165 12.36 -15.82 -21.64
C GLU A 165 11.67 -15.62 -22.99
N LYS A 166 10.40 -16.03 -23.09
CA LYS A 166 9.61 -15.85 -24.29
C LYS A 166 9.38 -14.38 -24.62
N TYR A 167 9.09 -13.54 -23.63
CA TYR A 167 9.01 -12.10 -23.84
C TYR A 167 10.33 -11.50 -24.33
N ASN A 168 11.46 -12.03 -23.85
CA ASN A 168 12.78 -11.58 -24.29
C ASN A 168 13.03 -11.89 -25.78
N THR A 169 12.64 -13.07 -26.25
CA THR A 169 12.89 -13.54 -27.63
C THR A 169 11.82 -13.08 -28.63
N GLU A 170 10.54 -13.19 -28.29
CA GLU A 170 9.40 -13.01 -29.21
C GLU A 170 8.64 -11.70 -28.96
N GLY A 171 8.89 -11.02 -27.84
CA GLY A 171 8.12 -9.87 -27.40
C GLY A 171 6.83 -10.28 -26.70
N LEU A 172 5.97 -9.29 -26.38
CA LEU A 172 4.81 -9.53 -25.54
C LEU A 172 3.77 -10.37 -26.30
N ARG A 173 3.22 -11.42 -25.67
CA ARG A 173 2.15 -12.23 -26.28
C ARG A 173 0.94 -11.37 -26.64
N GLU A 174 0.28 -11.68 -27.76
CA GLU A 174 -0.92 -10.97 -28.22
C GLU A 174 -2.02 -10.91 -27.15
N GLU A 175 -2.22 -12.01 -26.43
CA GLU A 175 -3.18 -12.09 -25.33
C GLU A 175 -2.88 -11.15 -24.15
N TYR A 176 -1.65 -10.64 -24.02
CA TYR A 176 -1.30 -9.64 -23.02
C TYR A 176 -1.41 -8.21 -23.58
N LYS A 177 -1.37 -8.02 -24.90
CA LYS A 177 -1.46 -6.70 -25.55
C LYS A 177 -2.86 -6.11 -25.46
N GLY A 178 -3.90 -6.94 -25.58
CA GLY A 178 -5.29 -6.50 -25.54
C GLY A 178 -5.68 -5.82 -24.22
N GLY A 179 -5.05 -6.25 -23.11
CA GLY A 179 -5.39 -5.79 -21.77
C GLY A 179 -6.82 -6.16 -21.39
N ILE A 180 -7.08 -6.34 -20.09
CA ILE A 180 -8.45 -6.27 -19.59
C ILE A 180 -8.80 -4.77 -19.55
N SER A 181 -9.51 -4.26 -20.58
CA SER A 181 -10.06 -2.90 -20.55
C SER A 181 -11.08 -2.82 -19.43
N LEU A 182 -10.86 -1.91 -18.50
CA LEU A 182 -11.80 -1.60 -17.41
C LEU A 182 -12.34 -0.18 -17.54
N PHE A 183 -12.26 0.37 -18.74
CA PHE A 183 -12.88 1.61 -19.18
C PHE A 183 -13.61 1.33 -20.50
#